data_AF-A0A915A9P1-F1
#
_entry.id   AF-A0A915A9P1-F1
#
_cell.length_a   1.000
_cell.length_b   1.000
_cell.length_c   1.000
_cell.angle_alpha   90.00
_cell.angle_beta   90.00
_cell.angle_gamma   90.00
#
_symmetry.space_group_name_H-M   'P 1'
#
loop_
_entity.id
_entity.type
_entity.pdbx_description
1 polymer ?
#
loop_
_entity_poly.entity_id
_entity_poly.type
_entity_poly.pdbx_seq_one_letter_code
_entity_poly.pdbx_strand_id
1 'polypeptide(L)'
;MMDIYLAQMNGISLLAISVERLIVLLFPLQYYVNWKKYAERQIILWMTTGVSISSIFGILVLYAPERTVSIYCRPYELLSDEQSFPFYCLPCVFGALSIGIMLLVIALIHKGVN
;
A
#
# COMPACT_ATOMS: atom_id res chain seq x y z
N MET A 1 -14.47 8.16 -5.50
CA MET A 1 -14.09 7.41 -4.27
C MET A 1 -13.41 6.10 -4.64
N MET A 2 -13.97 5.32 -5.58
CA MET A 2 -13.37 4.11 -6.16
C MET A 2 -11.93 4.32 -6.65
N ASP A 3 -11.62 5.45 -7.31
CA ASP A 3 -10.30 5.69 -7.92
C ASP A 3 -9.16 5.84 -6.91
N ILE A 4 -9.43 6.46 -5.75
CA ILE A 4 -8.44 6.65 -4.69
C ILE A 4 -8.12 5.32 -4.02
N TYR A 5 -9.14 4.52 -3.76
CA TYR A 5 -8.98 3.16 -3.24
C TYR A 5 -8.18 2.29 -4.21
N LEU A 6 -8.46 2.40 -5.52
CA LEU A 6 -7.75 1.66 -6.55
C LEU A 6 -6.27 2.10 -6.65
N ALA A 7 -6.00 3.39 -6.55
CA ALA A 7 -4.64 3.93 -6.49
C ALA A 7 -3.86 3.46 -5.25
N GLN A 8 -4.52 3.40 -4.08
CA GLN A 8 -3.92 2.87 -2.85
C GLN A 8 -3.60 1.38 -2.96
N MET A 9 -4.55 0.58 -3.45
CA MET A 9 -4.35 -0.86 -3.66
C MET A 9 -3.23 -1.13 -4.66
N ASN A 10 -3.14 -0.34 -5.73
CA ASN A 10 -2.03 -0.43 -6.68
C ASN A 10 -0.68 -0.09 -6.03
N GLY A 11 -0.61 0.98 -5.23
CA GLY A 11 0.61 1.37 -4.52
C GLY A 11 1.07 0.31 -3.51
N ILE A 12 0.16 -0.22 -2.70
CA ILE A 12 0.42 -1.29 -1.73
C ILE A 12 0.87 -2.56 -2.47
N SER A 13 0.20 -2.89 -3.59
CA SER A 13 0.54 -4.09 -4.35
C SER A 13 1.95 -4.01 -4.94
N LEU A 14 2.30 -2.85 -5.51
CA LEU A 14 3.64 -2.60 -6.02
C LEU A 14 4.69 -2.72 -4.93
N LEU A 15 4.49 -2.07 -3.78
CA LEU A 15 5.44 -2.13 -2.67
C LEU A 15 5.74 -3.57 -2.27
N ALA A 16 4.71 -4.39 -2.24
CA ALA A 16 4.84 -5.66 -1.59
C ALA A 16 5.29 -6.77 -2.56
N ILE A 17 5.10 -6.61 -3.87
CA ILE A 17 5.91 -7.32 -4.89
C ILE A 17 7.40 -7.00 -4.72
N SER A 18 7.75 -5.72 -4.52
CA SER A 18 9.14 -5.30 -4.34
C SER A 18 9.78 -5.91 -3.09
N VAL A 19 9.02 -5.96 -1.98
CA VAL A 19 9.44 -6.62 -0.73
C VAL A 19 9.60 -8.12 -0.92
N GLU A 20 8.68 -8.79 -1.63
CA GLU A 20 8.81 -10.21 -1.93
C GLU A 20 10.11 -10.50 -2.67
N ARG A 21 10.42 -9.73 -3.73
CA ARG A 21 11.66 -9.86 -4.49
C ARG A 21 12.90 -9.68 -3.62
N LEU A 22 12.87 -8.72 -2.69
CA LEU A 22 13.96 -8.51 -1.74
C LEU A 22 14.15 -9.70 -0.80
N ILE A 23 13.06 -10.25 -0.25
CA ILE A 23 13.11 -11.41 0.66
C ILE A 23 13.66 -12.64 -0.06
N VAL A 24 13.21 -12.89 -1.30
CA VAL A 24 13.69 -14.01 -2.12
C VAL A 24 15.20 -13.92 -2.36
N LEU A 25 15.73 -12.72 -2.57
CA LEU A 25 17.16 -12.52 -2.78
C LEU A 25 17.99 -12.64 -1.50
N LEU A 26 17.50 -12.12 -0.38
CA LEU A 26 18.23 -12.15 0.89
C LEU A 26 18.22 -13.54 1.53
N PHE A 27 17.11 -14.28 1.40
CA PHE A 27 16.91 -15.56 2.09
C PHE A 27 16.32 -16.64 1.16
N PRO A 28 17.01 -17.01 0.05
CA PRO A 28 16.46 -17.89 -0.97
C PRO A 28 16.10 -19.29 -0.43
N LEU A 29 16.96 -19.87 0.41
CA LEU A 29 16.76 -21.20 0.99
C LEU A 29 15.57 -21.23 1.97
N GLN A 30 15.46 -20.23 2.85
CA GLN A 30 14.35 -20.16 3.81
C GLN A 30 13.02 -19.86 3.11
N TYR A 31 13.05 -19.00 2.08
CA TYR A 31 11.89 -18.71 1.27
C TYR A 31 11.41 -19.96 0.53
N TYR A 32 12.30 -20.71 -0.12
CA TYR A 32 11.92 -21.91 -0.87
C TYR A 32 11.30 -22.99 0.03
N VAL A 33 11.87 -23.24 1.20
CA VAL A 33 11.37 -24.27 2.13
C VAL A 33 10.01 -23.89 2.74
N ASN A 34 9.79 -22.61 3.01
CA ASN A 34 8.56 -22.13 3.66
C ASN A 34 7.68 -21.26 2.76
N TRP A 35 7.79 -21.40 1.44
CA TRP A 35 7.20 -20.48 0.46
C TRP A 35 5.70 -20.26 0.71
N LYS A 36 4.96 -21.33 1.02
CA LYS A 36 3.53 -21.27 1.30
C LYS A 36 3.20 -20.43 2.53
N LYS A 37 3.99 -20.55 3.61
CA LYS A 37 3.81 -19.75 4.83
C LYS A 37 4.12 -18.28 4.59
N TYR A 38 5.13 -17.98 3.77
CA TYR A 38 5.47 -16.60 3.40
C TYR A 38 4.38 -15.97 2.53
N ALA A 39 3.87 -16.70 1.53
CA ALA A 39 2.77 -16.25 0.70
C ALA A 39 1.50 -15.99 1.52
N GLU A 40 1.11 -16.90 2.41
CA GLU A 40 -0.05 -16.72 3.31
C GLU A 40 0.13 -15.49 4.22
N ARG A 41 1.30 -15.35 4.85
CA ARG A 41 1.59 -14.17 5.71
C ARG A 41 1.57 -12.87 4.92
N GLN A 42 2.11 -12.87 3.70
CA GLN A 42 2.03 -11.69 2.84
C GLN A 42 0.57 -11.35 2.52
N ILE A 43 -0.22 -12.31 2.02
CA ILE A 43 -1.65 -12.06 1.71
C ILE A 43 -2.39 -11.49 2.93
N ILE A 44 -2.18 -12.07 4.12
CA ILE A 44 -2.80 -11.58 5.36
C ILE A 44 -2.37 -10.14 5.64
N LEU A 45 -1.07 -9.85 5.58
CA LEU A 45 -0.53 -8.53 5.90
C LEU A 45 -1.06 -7.46 4.93
N TRP A 46 -1.25 -7.82 3.66
CA TRP A 46 -1.75 -6.89 2.65
C TRP A 46 -3.24 -6.65 2.82
N MET A 47 -4.01 -7.71 3.06
CA MET A 47 -5.44 -7.62 3.34
C MET A 47 -5.69 -6.77 4.59
N THR A 48 -4.92 -6.96 5.67
CA THR A 48 -5.06 -6.14 6.88
C THR A 48 -4.70 -4.69 6.62
N THR A 49 -3.61 -4.37 5.90
CA THR A 49 -3.28 -2.98 5.53
C THR A 49 -4.33 -2.33 4.63
N GLY A 50 -4.84 -3.04 3.63
CA GLY A 50 -5.84 -2.52 2.71
C GLY A 50 -7.18 -2.25 3.39
N VAL A 51 -7.63 -3.18 4.24
CA VAL A 51 -8.88 -3.03 5.01
C VAL A 51 -8.75 -1.94 6.07
N SER A 52 -7.62 -1.83 6.76
CA SER A 52 -7.42 -0.82 7.81
C SER A 52 -7.43 0.60 7.26
N ILE A 53 -6.75 0.89 6.15
CA ILE A 53 -6.78 2.22 5.51
C ILE A 53 -8.22 2.61 5.13
N SER A 54 -8.97 1.65 4.59
CA SER A 54 -10.35 1.88 4.14
C SER A 54 -11.32 2.04 5.30
N SER A 55 -11.11 1.29 6.39
CA SER A 55 -11.86 1.42 7.64
C SER A 55 -11.62 2.80 8.28
N ILE A 56 -10.37 3.25 8.34
CA ILE A 56 -10.01 4.59 8.84
C ILE A 56 -10.71 5.67 8.02
N PHE A 57 -10.69 5.56 6.69
CA PHE A 57 -11.40 6.47 5.81
C PHE A 57 -12.92 6.48 6.06
N GLY A 58 -13.54 5.30 6.18
CA GLY A 58 -14.96 5.17 6.48
C GLY A 58 -15.36 5.77 7.81
N ILE A 59 -14.54 5.58 8.85
CA ILE A 59 -14.74 6.20 10.17
C ILE A 59 -14.66 7.72 10.04
N LEU A 60 -13.64 8.27 9.38
CA LEU A 60 -13.50 9.70 9.16
C LEU A 60 -14.70 10.32 8.43
N VAL A 61 -15.27 9.62 7.45
CA VAL A 61 -16.50 10.03 6.77
C VAL A 61 -17.70 10.07 7.72
N LEU A 62 -17.84 9.11 8.63
CA LEU A 62 -18.93 9.07 9.62
C LEU A 62 -18.83 10.20 10.66
N TYR A 63 -17.62 10.63 11.00
CA TYR A 63 -17.38 11.73 11.95
C TYR A 63 -17.34 13.12 11.27
N ALA A 64 -17.45 13.19 9.94
CA ALA A 64 -17.50 14.46 9.23
C ALA A 64 -18.81 15.19 9.57
N PRO A 65 -18.78 16.52 9.80
CA PRO A 65 -19.98 17.28 10.12
C PRO A 65 -20.99 17.17 8.97
N GLU A 66 -22.28 16.95 9.30
CA GLU A 66 -23.39 16.85 8.35
C GLU A 66 -23.49 18.12 7.50
N ARG A 67 -22.73 18.18 6.42
CA ARG A 67 -22.98 19.09 5.31
C ARG A 67 -23.91 18.37 4.37
N THR A 68 -24.98 19.03 3.95
CA THR A 68 -25.91 18.57 2.91
C THR A 68 -25.19 18.58 1.56
N VAL A 69 -24.28 17.63 1.37
CA VAL A 69 -23.53 17.44 0.12
C VAL A 69 -24.16 16.30 -0.68
N SER A 70 -24.23 16.51 -1.99
CA SER A 70 -24.73 15.54 -2.96
C SER A 70 -24.04 14.19 -2.82
N ILE A 71 -24.77 13.08 -3.03
CA ILE A 71 -24.25 11.70 -3.03
C ILE A 71 -23.10 11.52 -4.06
N TYR A 72 -22.99 12.42 -5.03
CA TYR A 72 -21.93 12.46 -6.04
C TYR A 72 -20.71 13.31 -5.65
N CYS A 73 -20.63 13.81 -4.42
CA CYS A 73 -19.56 14.70 -4.00
C CYS A 73 -18.19 14.02 -4.02
N ARG A 74 -17.19 14.80 -4.44
CA ARG A 74 -15.81 14.34 -4.44
C ARG A 74 -15.27 14.35 -3.00
N PRO A 75 -14.35 13.44 -2.63
CA PRO A 75 -13.88 13.27 -1.25
C PRO A 75 -13.26 14.52 -0.61
N TYR A 76 -12.75 15.49 -1.40
CA TYR A 76 -12.28 16.79 -0.90
C TYR A 76 -13.41 17.74 -0.49
N GLU A 77 -14.67 17.46 -0.85
CA GLU A 77 -15.85 18.26 -0.48
C GLU A 77 -16.48 17.76 0.82
N LEU A 78 -16.14 16.52 1.22
CA LEU A 78 -16.71 15.83 2.39
C LEU A 78 -15.83 15.96 3.64
N LEU A 79 -14.51 15.90 3.47
CA LEU A 79 -13.51 16.04 4.52
C LEU A 79 -12.83 17.40 4.41
N SER A 80 -12.43 17.98 5.54
CA SER A 80 -11.52 19.14 5.56
C SER A 80 -10.24 18.80 4.79
N ASP A 81 -9.63 19.77 4.11
CA ASP A 81 -8.40 19.58 3.32
C ASP A 81 -7.29 18.89 4.12
N GLU A 82 -7.20 19.16 5.43
CA GLU A 82 -6.22 18.54 6.34
C GLU A 82 -6.43 17.03 6.51
N GLN A 83 -7.68 16.56 6.47
CA GLN A 83 -8.03 15.14 6.66
C GLN A 83 -7.98 14.35 5.36
N SER A 84 -8.19 15.00 4.22
CA SER A 84 -8.16 14.36 2.89
C SER A 84 -6.74 14.24 2.34
N PHE A 85 -5.85 15.19 2.66
CA PHE A 85 -4.43 15.21 2.26
C PHE A 85 -3.66 13.89 2.45
N PRO A 86 -3.69 13.21 3.62
CA PRO A 86 -2.93 11.97 3.82
C PRO A 86 -3.35 10.83 2.88
N PHE A 87 -4.62 10.76 2.49
CA PHE A 87 -5.11 9.71 1.58
C PHE A 87 -4.62 9.89 0.15
N TYR A 88 -4.33 11.14 -0.27
CA TYR A 88 -3.71 11.45 -1.56
C TYR A 88 -2.19 11.24 -1.54
N CYS A 89 -1.52 11.48 -0.40
CA CYS A 89 -0.08 11.27 -0.25
C CYS A 89 0.31 9.80 -0.07
N LEU A 90 -0.51 8.97 0.60
CA LEU A 90 -0.23 7.56 0.87
C LEU A 90 0.20 6.75 -0.37
N PRO A 91 -0.52 6.82 -1.51
CA PRO A 91 -0.10 6.15 -2.76
C PRO A 91 1.29 6.59 -3.22
N CYS A 92 1.62 7.88 -3.13
CA CYS A 92 2.91 8.42 -3.52
C CYS A 92 4.03 7.88 -2.62
N VAL A 93 3.79 7.79 -1.32
CA VAL A 93 4.76 7.24 -0.35
C VAL A 93 5.00 5.75 -0.62
N PHE A 94 3.94 4.97 -0.82
CA PHE A 94 4.07 3.55 -1.18
C PHE A 94 4.79 3.35 -2.51
N GLY A 95 4.50 4.19 -3.50
CA GLY A 95 5.20 4.20 -4.80
C GLY A 95 6.69 4.50 -4.65
N ALA A 96 7.05 5.56 -3.91
CA ALA A 96 8.45 5.93 -3.67
C ALA A 96 9.22 4.85 -2.92
N LEU A 97 8.60 4.25 -1.89
CA LEU A 97 9.18 3.11 -1.16
C LEU A 97 9.38 1.91 -2.08
N SER A 98 8.41 1.60 -2.94
CA SER A 98 8.51 0.50 -3.90
C SER A 98 9.69 0.68 -4.86
N ILE A 99 9.86 1.88 -5.42
CA ILE A 99 10.99 2.21 -6.29
C ILE A 99 12.31 2.06 -5.54
N GLY A 100 12.40 2.58 -4.31
CA GLY A 100 13.60 2.46 -3.48
C GLY A 100 14.00 1.01 -3.20
N ILE A 101 13.03 0.15 -2.87
CA ILE A 101 13.27 -1.27 -2.64
C ILE A 101 13.72 -1.97 -3.93
N MET A 102 13.10 -1.67 -5.07
CA MET A 102 13.50 -2.25 -6.35
C MET A 102 14.91 -1.82 -6.78
N LEU A 103 15.32 -0.57 -6.52
CA LEU A 103 16.70 -0.14 -6.75
C LEU A 103 17.68 -0.91 -5.86
N LEU A 104 17.33 -1.15 -4.60
CA LEU A 104 18.13 -1.94 -3.68
C LEU A 104 18.24 -3.40 -4.15
N VAL A 105 17.15 -4.00 -4.61
CA VAL A 105 17.11 -5.32 -5.25
C VAL A 105 18.08 -5.38 -6.43
N ILE A 106 18.04 -4.41 -7.34
CA ILE A 106 18.95 -4.35 -8.50
C ILE A 106 20.41 -4.24 -8.04
N ALA A 107 20.70 -3.39 -7.06
CA ALA A 107 22.05 -3.22 -6.53
C ALA A 107 22.59 -4.51 -5.89
N LEU A 108 21.74 -5.25 -5.16
CA LEU A 108 22.12 -6.55 -4.57
C LEU A 108 22.38 -7.61 -5.63
N ILE A 109 21.55 -7.68 -6.69
CA ILE A 109 21.79 -8.59 -7.82
C ILE A 109 23.13 -8.27 -8.47
N HIS A 110 23.38 -7.00 -8.78
CA HIS A 110 24.64 -6.59 -9.43
C HIS A 110 25.86 -6.92 -8.55
N LYS A 111 25.75 -6.75 -7.23
CA LYS A 111 26.83 -7.08 -6.30
C LYS A 111 27.04 -8.59 -6.12
N GLY A 112 25.99 -9.40 -6.23
CA GLY A 112 26.08 -10.87 -6.11
C GLY A 112 26.52 -11.60 -7.38
N VAL A 113 26.56 -10.90 -8.52
CA VAL A 113 27.01 -11.42 -9.83
C VAL A 113 28.51 -11.20 -10.07
N ASN A 114 29.16 -10.34 -9.28
CA ASN A 114 30.63 -10.19 -9.24
C ASN A 114 31.26 -11.05 -8.14
#